data_AF-A0AAU9S9H2-F1
#
_entry.id   AF-A0AAU9S9H2-F1
#
_cell.length_a   1.000
_cell.length_b   1.000
_cell.length_c   1.000
_cell.angle_alpha   90.00
_cell.angle_beta   90.00
_cell.angle_gamma   90.00
#
_symmetry.space_group_name_H-M   'P 1'
#
loop_
_entity.id
_entity.type
_entity.pdbx_description
1 polymer ?
#
loop_
_entity_poly.entity_id
_entity_poly.type
_entity_poly.pdbx_seq_one_letter_code
_entity_poly.pdbx_strand_id
1 'polypeptide(L)'
;MSKKEAKKRAAKLEKLHRKQEREEATSSCLSLEEDESSSSNYGDVTLSEFQPAVEGKELTNVSNLVEEIVGESGFTVQCMVKEARVGANMVKFVKQLSRESVVELIGVVSPPKDPLTGTTQQVEIHVRKLYCLSRSSLNLPLVVEDAARSEADIENSVKNGKPAARVLQDTRLNNRVIEMRTPANQAIFRIQGQVQTGFLEIHTPKVNAGSSEGGSAVFGLDYKGQPACLAQSPQLYKQMAICCDMRQVFEVGSVFRAEDSFTHRHLCEFVGLDVEMEIRRHYSEIMDLVGELFPFIFTKIEERCPKELESVRKQYPFQSLKFLPQTLRLTFAEGIQMLKEAGEEVDPLGDQNLRGNLGSLFWKSTRRSSTCCIAIHR
;
A
#
# COMPACT_ATOMS: atom_id res chain seq x y z
N MET A 1 63.21 13.64 35.34
CA MET A 1 61.84 13.65 34.76
C MET A 1 61.31 12.22 34.76
N SER A 2 60.24 11.93 35.47
CA SER A 2 59.73 10.56 35.62
C SER A 2 59.14 10.05 34.29
N LYS A 3 59.35 8.77 33.93
CA LYS A 3 58.76 8.14 32.73
C LYS A 3 57.24 8.36 32.63
N LYS A 4 56.57 8.53 33.77
CA LYS A 4 55.12 8.80 33.86
C LYS A 4 54.74 10.22 33.39
N GLU A 5 55.60 11.21 33.60
CA GLU A 5 55.38 12.60 33.19
C GLU A 5 55.61 12.79 31.69
N ALA A 6 56.62 12.10 31.14
CA ALA A 6 56.88 12.10 29.69
C ALA A 6 55.70 11.51 28.91
N LYS A 7 55.14 10.38 29.38
CA LYS A 7 53.97 9.74 28.74
C LYS A 7 52.72 10.63 28.81
N LYS A 8 52.52 11.38 29.92
CA LYS A 8 51.40 12.31 30.08
C LYS A 8 51.53 13.53 29.16
N ARG A 9 52.75 14.03 28.92
CA ARG A 9 53.00 15.13 27.98
C ARG A 9 52.80 14.69 26.53
N ALA A 10 53.28 13.51 26.15
CA ALA A 10 53.08 12.95 24.80
C ALA A 10 51.59 12.78 24.47
N ALA A 11 50.81 12.20 25.39
CA ALA A 11 49.37 12.04 25.20
C ALA A 11 48.61 13.38 25.11
N LYS A 12 49.11 14.44 25.78
CA LYS A 12 48.51 15.78 25.70
C LYS A 12 48.80 16.47 24.37
N LEU A 13 50.01 16.28 23.83
CA LEU A 13 50.43 16.78 22.51
C LEU A 13 49.67 16.10 21.38
N GLU A 14 49.53 14.78 21.41
CA GLU A 14 48.78 14.01 20.41
C GLU A 14 47.29 14.41 20.37
N LYS A 15 46.70 14.67 21.55
CA LYS A 15 45.31 15.14 21.65
C LYS A 15 45.13 16.57 21.13
N LEU A 16 46.17 17.40 21.19
CA LEU A 16 46.19 18.75 20.62
C LEU A 16 46.32 18.69 19.10
N HIS A 17 47.20 17.83 18.58
CA HIS A 17 47.38 17.60 17.15
C HIS A 17 46.10 17.10 16.48
N ARG A 18 45.44 16.10 17.07
CA ARG A 18 44.12 15.61 16.61
C ARG A 18 43.02 16.67 16.66
N LYS A 19 43.14 17.66 17.54
CA LYS A 19 42.18 18.77 17.62
C LYS A 19 42.43 19.78 16.50
N GLN A 20 43.70 20.10 16.23
CA GLN A 20 44.10 20.96 15.11
C GLN A 20 43.76 20.34 13.76
N GLU A 21 44.03 19.05 13.55
CA GLU A 21 43.63 18.33 12.32
C GLU A 21 42.11 18.32 12.13
N ARG A 22 41.33 18.23 13.21
CA ARG A 22 39.86 18.35 13.15
C ARG A 22 39.42 19.77 12.80
N GLU A 23 40.06 20.79 13.38
CA GLU A 23 39.75 22.20 13.10
C GLU A 23 40.13 22.55 11.64
N GLU A 24 41.24 22.04 11.11
CA GLU A 24 41.66 22.19 9.71
C GLU A 24 40.78 21.39 8.73
N ALA A 25 40.34 20.19 9.09
CA ALA A 25 39.36 19.42 8.30
C ALA A 25 37.97 20.11 8.28
N THR A 26 37.61 20.79 9.37
CA THR A 26 36.37 21.59 9.43
C THR A 26 36.52 22.88 8.60
N SER A 27 37.70 23.50 8.60
CA SER A 27 38.00 24.71 7.82
C SER A 27 38.14 24.46 6.32
N SER A 28 38.71 23.33 5.88
CA SER A 28 38.82 22.99 4.45
C SER A 28 37.50 22.50 3.85
N CYS A 29 36.57 22.03 4.69
CA CYS A 29 35.17 21.77 4.29
C CYS A 29 34.36 23.08 4.13
N LEU A 30 34.84 24.20 4.69
CA LEU A 30 34.20 25.52 4.63
C LEU A 30 34.68 26.38 3.46
N SER A 31 35.68 25.95 2.68
CA SER A 31 36.20 26.69 1.53
C SER A 31 35.71 26.15 0.18
N LEU A 32 34.40 25.90 0.07
CA LEU A 32 33.74 25.65 -1.22
C LEU A 32 32.92 26.89 -1.58
N GLU A 33 33.45 27.64 -2.53
CA GLU A 33 32.77 28.55 -3.47
C GLU A 33 31.52 29.24 -2.91
N GLU A 34 31.73 30.45 -2.37
CA GLU A 34 30.69 31.46 -2.27
C GLU A 34 30.32 31.89 -3.71
N ASP A 35 29.35 31.23 -4.32
CA ASP A 35 28.76 31.72 -5.56
C ASP A 35 27.23 31.56 -5.60
N GLU A 36 26.64 32.62 -6.17
CA GLU A 36 25.23 32.92 -6.45
C GLU A 36 24.32 33.41 -5.31
N SER A 37 23.74 34.59 -5.57
CA SER A 37 22.74 35.29 -4.77
C SER A 37 21.75 34.33 -4.10
N SER A 38 21.58 34.46 -2.78
CA SER A 38 20.70 33.62 -1.98
C SER A 38 19.24 33.53 -2.48
N SER A 39 18.79 34.42 -3.37
CA SER A 39 17.46 34.41 -4.00
C SER A 39 17.24 33.37 -5.09
N SER A 40 18.27 32.76 -5.70
CA SER A 40 18.08 31.75 -6.78
C SER A 40 17.87 30.33 -6.25
N ASN A 41 18.07 30.10 -4.95
CA ASN A 41 18.06 28.76 -4.34
C ASN A 41 16.68 28.32 -3.80
N TYR A 42 15.68 29.19 -3.84
CA TYR A 42 14.32 28.86 -3.41
C TYR A 42 13.26 29.72 -4.11
N GLY A 43 12.06 29.16 -4.30
CA GLY A 43 10.94 29.87 -4.91
C GLY A 43 9.86 28.95 -5.43
N ASP A 44 8.77 29.53 -5.93
CA ASP A 44 7.79 28.81 -6.74
C ASP A 44 8.31 28.76 -8.19
N VAL A 45 8.30 27.57 -8.80
CA VAL A 45 8.79 27.35 -10.17
C VAL A 45 7.66 26.74 -10.99
N THR A 46 7.43 27.23 -12.20
CA THR A 46 6.44 26.61 -13.08
C THR A 46 6.99 25.33 -13.70
N LEU A 47 6.15 24.31 -13.89
CA LEU A 47 6.56 23.04 -14.52
C LEU A 47 7.20 23.23 -15.91
N SER A 48 6.90 24.32 -16.60
CA SER A 48 7.50 24.70 -17.90
C SER A 48 8.92 25.26 -17.80
N GLU A 49 9.30 25.84 -16.66
CA GLU A 49 10.65 26.38 -16.40
C GLU A 49 11.58 25.32 -15.81
N PHE A 50 11.06 24.12 -15.55
CA PHE A 50 11.80 23.01 -15.01
C PHE A 50 12.76 22.43 -16.05
N GLN A 51 14.06 22.68 -15.86
CA GLN A 51 15.13 21.93 -16.49
C GLN A 51 15.84 21.12 -15.39
N PRO A 52 15.90 19.78 -15.47
CA PRO A 52 16.69 19.01 -14.53
C PRO A 52 18.15 19.46 -14.65
N ALA A 53 18.73 19.99 -13.58
CA ALA A 53 20.12 20.40 -13.57
C ALA A 53 21.03 19.15 -13.67
N VAL A 54 21.74 18.98 -14.79
CA VAL A 54 22.62 17.81 -15.05
C VAL A 54 24.11 18.14 -14.89
N GLU A 55 24.50 19.38 -14.56
CA GLU A 55 25.92 19.74 -14.52
C GLU A 55 26.52 19.77 -13.09
N GLY A 56 27.43 18.83 -12.84
CA GLY A 56 28.40 18.87 -11.73
C GLY A 56 28.29 17.74 -10.70
N LYS A 57 29.33 16.87 -10.65
CA LYS A 57 29.58 15.72 -9.73
C LYS A 57 28.33 14.91 -9.35
N GLU A 58 28.14 13.77 -10.05
CA GLU A 58 27.15 12.70 -9.78
C GLU A 58 26.12 13.07 -8.71
N LEU A 59 25.08 13.78 -9.14
CA LEU A 59 23.86 13.94 -8.36
C LEU A 59 23.26 12.55 -8.17
N THR A 60 23.55 11.93 -7.03
CA THR A 60 22.80 10.76 -6.59
C THR A 60 21.39 11.27 -6.30
N ASN A 61 20.50 11.10 -7.27
CA ASN A 61 19.07 11.29 -7.07
C ASN A 61 18.66 10.49 -5.81
N VAL A 62 17.69 10.91 -5.01
CA VAL A 62 17.33 10.15 -3.80
C VAL A 62 16.93 8.71 -4.16
N SER A 63 16.43 8.54 -5.39
CA SER A 63 16.27 7.25 -6.05
C SER A 63 17.55 6.40 -6.07
N ASN A 64 18.71 6.99 -6.30
CA ASN A 64 20.00 6.31 -6.45
C ASN A 64 20.75 6.10 -5.11
N LEU A 65 20.26 6.64 -3.98
CA LEU A 65 20.90 6.44 -2.66
C LEU A 65 20.66 5.03 -2.10
N VAL A 66 19.65 4.34 -2.63
CA VAL A 66 19.35 2.93 -2.39
C VAL A 66 18.75 2.42 -3.70
N GLU A 67 19.35 1.45 -4.38
CA GLU A 67 18.82 0.90 -5.65
C GLU A 67 17.35 0.44 -5.55
N GLU A 68 16.85 0.14 -4.34
CA GLU A 68 15.43 -0.18 -4.06
C GLU A 68 14.47 1.03 -4.09
N ILE A 69 14.92 2.29 -4.00
CA ILE A 69 14.03 3.47 -3.85
C ILE A 69 13.72 4.13 -5.21
N VAL A 70 14.39 3.71 -6.29
CA VAL A 70 14.18 4.29 -7.64
C VAL A 70 12.75 4.04 -8.13
N GLY A 71 11.94 5.10 -8.20
CA GLY A 71 10.58 5.05 -8.76
C GLY A 71 9.51 4.56 -7.78
N GLU A 72 9.86 4.30 -6.52
CA GLU A 72 8.93 3.85 -5.49
C GLU A 72 8.38 5.03 -4.66
N SER A 73 7.06 5.16 -4.58
CA SER A 73 6.37 6.11 -3.70
C SER A 73 6.09 5.49 -2.33
N GLY A 74 5.90 6.31 -1.28
CA GLY A 74 5.52 5.83 0.06
C GLY A 74 6.65 5.77 1.10
N PHE A 75 7.84 6.26 0.76
CA PHE A 75 8.90 6.50 1.73
C PHE A 75 8.86 7.94 2.26
N THR A 76 9.19 8.08 3.53
CA THR A 76 9.37 9.38 4.20
C THR A 76 10.82 9.52 4.67
N VAL A 77 11.38 10.70 4.44
CA VAL A 77 12.74 11.12 4.81
C VAL A 77 12.68 12.48 5.50
N GLN A 78 13.56 12.70 6.48
CA GLN A 78 13.62 13.98 7.18
C GLN A 78 14.49 14.96 6.40
N CYS A 79 13.94 16.15 6.13
CA CYS A 79 14.68 17.25 5.50
C CYS A 79 14.95 18.35 6.54
N MET A 80 16.22 18.76 6.64
CA MET A 80 16.70 19.75 7.61
C MET A 80 17.15 21.02 6.91
N VAL A 81 16.47 22.12 7.22
CA VAL A 81 16.79 23.47 6.72
C VAL A 81 17.41 24.27 7.86
N LYS A 82 18.70 24.61 7.76
CA LYS A 82 19.44 25.37 8.80
C LYS A 82 19.73 26.78 8.30
N GLU A 83 19.25 27.79 9.03
CA GLU A 83 19.38 29.20 8.68
C GLU A 83 20.83 29.61 8.36
N ALA A 84 21.79 29.12 9.14
CA ALA A 84 23.22 29.38 8.93
C ALA A 84 23.75 28.94 7.55
N ARG A 85 23.05 28.06 6.84
CA ARG A 85 23.44 27.56 5.51
C ARG A 85 22.63 28.15 4.35
N VAL A 86 21.37 28.50 4.60
CA VAL A 86 20.43 28.89 3.52
C VAL A 86 19.87 30.31 3.64
N GLY A 87 20.17 31.00 4.74
CA GLY A 87 19.65 32.33 5.04
C GLY A 87 18.22 32.36 5.58
N ALA A 88 17.87 33.46 6.24
CA ALA A 88 16.59 33.63 6.91
C ALA A 88 15.37 33.61 5.97
N ASN A 89 15.54 34.09 4.73
CA ASN A 89 14.44 34.20 3.77
C ASN A 89 13.99 32.83 3.24
N MET A 90 14.93 31.91 2.97
CA MET A 90 14.60 30.54 2.59
C MET A 90 13.87 29.81 3.73
N VAL A 91 14.31 30.01 4.99
CA VAL A 91 13.62 29.45 6.16
C VAL A 91 12.18 29.98 6.27
N LYS A 92 11.96 31.27 5.99
CA LYS A 92 10.60 31.85 5.95
C LYS A 92 9.76 31.24 4.82
N PHE A 93 10.32 31.08 3.64
CA PHE A 93 9.64 30.46 2.50
C PHE A 93 9.20 29.02 2.82
N VAL A 94 10.11 28.20 3.36
CA VAL A 94 9.80 26.81 3.74
C VAL A 94 8.70 26.74 4.81
N LYS A 95 8.71 27.65 5.78
CA LYS A 95 7.65 27.76 6.80
C LYS A 95 6.27 28.13 6.23
N GLN A 96 6.22 28.72 5.04
CA GLN A 96 4.98 29.11 4.35
C GLN A 96 4.47 28.04 3.38
N LEU A 97 5.21 26.93 3.20
CA LEU A 97 4.74 25.82 2.37
C LEU A 97 3.55 25.14 3.06
N SER A 98 2.45 25.02 2.31
CA SER A 98 1.29 24.24 2.72
C SER A 98 1.60 22.75 2.66
N ARG A 99 0.96 21.98 3.55
CA ARG A 99 1.03 20.52 3.55
C ARG A 99 0.62 19.97 2.19
N GLU A 100 1.20 18.85 1.78
CA GLU A 100 0.97 18.21 0.47
C GLU A 100 1.43 19.00 -0.76
N SER A 101 2.20 20.08 -0.58
CA SER A 101 2.87 20.77 -1.70
C SER A 101 3.95 19.87 -2.30
N VAL A 102 4.03 19.85 -3.62
CA VAL A 102 5.08 19.13 -4.35
C VAL A 102 6.29 20.04 -4.48
N VAL A 103 7.42 19.56 -3.98
CA VAL A 103 8.68 20.30 -3.98
C VAL A 103 9.79 19.49 -4.64
N GLU A 104 10.68 20.19 -5.32
CA GLU A 104 12.00 19.71 -5.64
C GLU A 104 12.97 20.17 -4.56
N LEU A 105 13.87 19.28 -4.13
CA LEU A 105 14.86 19.60 -3.12
C LEU A 105 16.22 19.08 -3.52
N ILE A 106 17.25 19.89 -3.32
CA ILE A 106 18.65 19.55 -3.55
C ILE A 106 19.35 19.72 -2.21
N GLY A 107 20.07 18.70 -1.76
CA GLY A 107 20.71 18.72 -0.45
C GLY A 107 21.78 17.65 -0.29
N VAL A 108 22.45 17.68 0.86
CA VAL A 108 23.47 16.71 1.23
C VAL A 108 22.88 15.71 2.21
N VAL A 109 23.01 14.42 1.91
CA VAL A 109 22.55 13.34 2.78
C VAL A 109 23.52 13.16 3.94
N SER A 110 23.01 13.03 5.14
CA SER A 110 23.80 12.76 6.33
C SER A 110 23.11 11.79 7.28
N PRO A 111 23.88 11.00 8.06
CA PRO A 111 23.32 10.18 9.11
C PRO A 111 22.76 11.09 10.22
N PRO A 112 21.59 10.77 10.79
CA PRO A 112 21.01 11.55 11.87
C PRO A 112 21.81 11.35 13.15
N LYS A 113 21.80 12.36 14.03
CA LYS A 113 22.49 12.28 15.34
C LYS A 113 21.81 11.31 16.29
N ASP A 114 20.47 11.29 16.25
CA ASP A 114 19.60 10.43 17.04
C ASP A 114 18.69 9.64 16.09
N PRO A 115 18.24 8.42 16.45
CA PRO A 115 17.31 7.66 15.64
C PRO A 115 16.02 8.42 15.37
N LEU A 116 15.55 8.40 14.11
CA LEU A 116 14.36 9.11 13.68
C LEU A 116 13.10 8.28 13.96
N THR A 117 12.09 8.88 14.58
CA THR A 117 10.85 8.20 15.03
C THR A 117 9.62 8.52 14.18
N GLY A 118 9.75 9.28 13.09
CA GLY A 118 8.65 9.68 12.21
C GLY A 118 8.89 9.44 10.72
N THR A 119 9.99 8.78 10.37
CA THR A 119 10.39 8.55 8.98
C THR A 119 10.65 7.07 8.72
N THR A 120 10.36 6.63 7.50
CA THR A 120 10.72 5.27 7.07
C THR A 120 12.22 5.09 6.94
N GLN A 121 12.95 6.17 6.59
CA GLN A 121 14.39 6.14 6.36
C GLN A 121 15.14 6.73 7.56
N GLN A 122 16.29 6.13 7.88
CA GLN A 122 17.20 6.56 8.96
C GLN A 122 18.33 7.45 8.43
N VAL A 123 17.97 8.39 7.56
CA VAL A 123 18.87 9.42 7.00
C VAL A 123 18.18 10.77 7.03
N GLU A 124 18.97 11.84 7.11
CA GLU A 124 18.48 13.21 6.98
C GLU A 124 19.10 13.90 5.76
N ILE A 125 18.33 14.79 5.12
CA ILE A 125 18.80 15.60 3.99
C ILE A 125 19.00 17.03 4.47
N HIS A 126 20.24 17.52 4.43
CA HIS A 126 20.55 18.93 4.63
C HIS A 126 20.29 19.72 3.35
N VAL A 127 19.16 20.40 3.31
CA VAL A 127 18.67 21.12 2.13
C VAL A 127 19.59 22.30 1.81
N ARG A 128 19.97 22.42 0.52
CA ARG A 128 20.70 23.54 -0.07
C ARG A 128 19.79 24.39 -0.98
N LYS A 129 18.99 23.74 -1.83
CA LYS A 129 18.01 24.39 -2.70
C LYS A 129 16.64 23.72 -2.55
N LEU A 130 15.56 24.50 -2.64
CA LEU A 130 14.19 23.97 -2.55
C LEU A 130 13.24 24.79 -3.41
N TYR A 131 12.62 24.15 -4.38
CA TYR A 131 11.68 24.76 -5.31
C TYR A 131 10.29 24.16 -5.12
N CYS A 132 9.27 25.00 -5.02
CA CYS A 132 7.88 24.56 -4.96
C CYS A 132 7.34 24.44 -6.39
N LEU A 133 7.09 23.21 -6.84
CA LEU A 133 6.60 22.91 -8.19
C LEU A 133 5.08 23.02 -8.28
N SER A 134 4.40 22.59 -7.21
CA SER A 134 2.94 22.67 -7.11
C SER A 134 2.55 22.93 -5.66
N ARG A 135 2.15 24.18 -5.39
CA ARG A 135 1.69 24.59 -4.07
C ARG A 135 0.30 24.06 -3.79
N SER A 136 0.13 23.42 -2.64
CA SER A 136 -1.16 22.89 -2.19
C SER A 136 -2.03 23.98 -1.57
N SER A 137 -3.34 23.76 -1.48
CA SER A 137 -4.24 24.63 -0.72
C SER A 137 -3.88 24.58 0.77
N LEU A 138 -4.03 25.72 1.47
CA LEU A 138 -3.82 25.79 2.92
C LEU A 138 -4.85 24.94 3.68
N ASN A 139 -6.08 24.91 3.18
CA ASN A 139 -7.19 24.21 3.79
C ASN A 139 -7.47 22.93 3.00
N LEU A 140 -6.82 21.84 3.39
CA LEU A 140 -7.12 20.52 2.84
C LEU A 140 -8.37 19.95 3.53
N PRO A 141 -9.26 19.27 2.79
CA PRO A 141 -10.46 18.64 3.37
C PRO A 141 -10.12 17.45 4.26
N LEU A 142 -8.90 16.92 4.14
CA LEU A 142 -8.36 15.81 4.90
C LEU A 142 -6.85 15.99 5.10
N VAL A 143 -6.37 15.66 6.30
CA VAL A 143 -4.93 15.56 6.60
C VAL A 143 -4.50 14.10 6.51
N VAL A 144 -3.48 13.80 5.72
CA VAL A 144 -2.97 12.43 5.48
C VAL A 144 -2.53 11.75 6.77
N GLU A 145 -1.90 12.47 7.69
CA GLU A 145 -1.47 11.94 9.00
C GLU A 145 -2.65 11.47 9.86
N ASP A 146 -3.76 12.21 9.86
CA ASP A 146 -4.97 11.84 10.60
C ASP A 146 -5.68 10.66 9.94
N ALA A 147 -5.65 10.58 8.62
CA ALA A 147 -6.18 9.46 7.86
C ALA A 147 -5.39 8.16 8.05
N ALA A 148 -4.07 8.24 8.16
CA ALA A 148 -3.17 7.10 8.29
C ALA A 148 -3.13 6.50 9.72
N ARG A 149 -3.71 7.18 10.70
CA ARG A 149 -3.71 6.77 12.11
C ARG A 149 -4.57 5.52 12.32
N SER A 150 -4.08 4.56 13.11
CA SER A 150 -4.85 3.36 13.45
C SER A 150 -5.91 3.66 14.53
N GLU A 151 -6.95 2.82 14.61
CA GLU A 151 -7.95 2.94 15.68
C GLU A 151 -7.33 2.76 17.07
N ALA A 152 -6.34 1.87 17.21
CA ALA A 152 -5.61 1.66 18.44
C ALA A 152 -4.84 2.92 18.88
N ASP A 153 -4.22 3.64 17.94
CA ASP A 153 -3.51 4.89 18.22
C ASP A 153 -4.46 6.01 18.64
N ILE A 154 -5.65 6.07 18.02
CA ILE A 154 -6.70 7.01 18.42
C ILE A 154 -7.15 6.72 19.86
N GLU A 155 -7.46 5.46 20.18
CA GLU A 155 -7.86 5.04 21.52
C GLU A 155 -6.78 5.34 22.57
N ASN A 156 -5.50 5.05 22.25
CA ASN A 156 -4.38 5.34 23.14
C ASN A 156 -4.19 6.86 23.33
N SER A 157 -4.37 7.66 22.29
CA SER A 157 -4.29 9.13 22.37
C SER A 157 -5.40 9.70 23.27
N VAL A 158 -6.62 9.15 23.17
CA VAL A 158 -7.74 9.50 24.05
C VAL A 158 -7.44 9.13 25.51
N LYS A 159 -6.91 7.92 25.77
CA LYS A 159 -6.49 7.49 27.12
C LYS A 159 -5.41 8.40 27.72
N ASN A 160 -4.51 8.92 26.89
CA ASN A 160 -3.43 9.82 27.29
C ASN A 160 -3.87 11.30 27.41
N GLY A 161 -5.19 11.58 27.32
CA GLY A 161 -5.75 12.93 27.50
C GLY A 161 -5.51 13.89 26.33
N LYS A 162 -5.07 13.38 25.16
CA LYS A 162 -4.88 14.17 23.93
C LYS A 162 -5.71 13.53 22.81
N PRO A 163 -7.02 13.82 22.70
CA PRO A 163 -7.86 13.21 21.69
C PRO A 163 -7.34 13.53 20.29
N ALA A 164 -7.00 12.48 19.54
CA ALA A 164 -6.56 12.59 18.17
C ALA A 164 -7.78 12.66 17.23
N ALA A 165 -7.66 13.38 16.11
CA ALA A 165 -8.73 13.46 15.13
C ALA A 165 -8.99 12.08 14.51
N ARG A 166 -10.27 11.71 14.40
CA ARG A 166 -10.74 10.52 13.69
C ARG A 166 -11.41 10.94 12.39
N VAL A 167 -10.95 10.40 11.27
CA VAL A 167 -11.51 10.67 9.94
C VAL A 167 -12.50 9.57 9.58
N LEU A 168 -13.77 9.95 9.39
CA LEU A 168 -14.85 9.04 9.02
C LEU A 168 -14.71 8.51 7.58
N GLN A 169 -15.29 7.33 7.33
CA GLN A 169 -15.19 6.66 6.02
C GLN A 169 -15.76 7.51 4.88
N ASP A 170 -16.91 8.16 5.07
CA ASP A 170 -17.50 9.02 4.04
C ASP A 170 -16.61 10.20 3.67
N THR A 171 -15.95 10.83 4.66
CA THR A 171 -14.99 11.90 4.42
C THR A 171 -13.79 11.41 3.61
N ARG A 172 -13.31 10.18 3.89
CA ARG A 172 -12.22 9.54 3.13
C ARG A 172 -12.63 9.24 1.69
N LEU A 173 -13.83 8.72 1.48
CA LEU A 173 -14.35 8.38 0.15
C LEU A 173 -14.63 9.64 -0.69
N ASN A 174 -15.23 10.67 -0.09
CA ASN A 174 -15.47 11.96 -0.77
C ASN A 174 -14.17 12.69 -1.14
N ASN A 175 -13.05 12.39 -0.48
CA ASN A 175 -11.74 12.97 -0.73
C ASN A 175 -10.71 11.90 -1.14
N ARG A 176 -11.16 10.95 -1.97
CA ARG A 176 -10.39 9.73 -2.27
C ARG A 176 -8.98 10.00 -2.76
N VAL A 177 -8.76 11.05 -3.56
CA VAL A 177 -7.43 11.40 -4.09
C VAL A 177 -6.40 11.67 -2.98
N ILE A 178 -6.81 12.30 -1.88
CA ILE A 178 -5.93 12.58 -0.73
C ILE A 178 -5.78 11.32 0.11
N GLU A 179 -6.88 10.60 0.35
CA GLU A 179 -6.87 9.33 1.11
C GLU A 179 -5.94 8.29 0.47
N MET A 180 -5.88 8.24 -0.86
CA MET A 180 -5.01 7.34 -1.60
C MET A 180 -3.52 7.59 -1.37
N ARG A 181 -3.13 8.74 -0.80
CA ARG A 181 -1.73 9.03 -0.46
C ARG A 181 -1.28 8.40 0.86
N THR A 182 -2.20 7.86 1.67
CA THR A 182 -1.80 7.19 2.92
C THR A 182 -0.96 5.95 2.61
N PRO A 183 0.06 5.63 3.45
CA PRO A 183 0.92 4.47 3.22
C PRO A 183 0.15 3.15 3.12
N ALA A 184 -0.90 2.97 3.93
CA ALA A 184 -1.70 1.75 3.88
C ALA A 184 -2.53 1.65 2.59
N ASN A 185 -3.13 2.73 2.07
CA ASN A 185 -3.86 2.65 0.80
C ASN A 185 -2.90 2.36 -0.35
N GLN A 186 -1.76 3.05 -0.44
CA GLN A 186 -0.73 2.74 -1.45
C GLN A 186 -0.32 1.26 -1.40
N ALA A 187 -0.10 0.72 -0.19
CA ALA A 187 0.22 -0.68 0.02
C ALA A 187 -0.91 -1.64 -0.40
N ILE A 188 -2.16 -1.35 -0.04
CA ILE A 188 -3.33 -2.16 -0.41
C ILE A 188 -3.43 -2.30 -1.93
N PHE A 189 -3.31 -1.20 -2.67
CA PHE A 189 -3.42 -1.24 -4.14
C PHE A 189 -2.21 -1.90 -4.81
N ARG A 190 -1.02 -1.80 -4.24
CA ARG A 190 0.15 -2.56 -4.73
C ARG A 190 -0.01 -4.05 -4.52
N ILE A 191 -0.46 -4.48 -3.33
CA ILE A 191 -0.76 -5.89 -3.04
C ILE A 191 -1.82 -6.40 -4.02
N GLN A 192 -2.88 -5.62 -4.26
CA GLN A 192 -3.92 -5.97 -5.25
C GLN A 192 -3.33 -6.18 -6.65
N GLY A 193 -2.39 -5.32 -7.07
CA GLY A 193 -1.72 -5.41 -8.36
C GLY A 193 -0.83 -6.64 -8.57
N GLN A 194 -0.44 -7.36 -7.51
CA GLN A 194 0.39 -8.57 -7.62
C GLN A 194 -0.41 -9.84 -7.96
N VAL A 195 -1.74 -9.77 -7.94
CA VAL A 195 -2.61 -10.92 -8.22
C VAL A 195 -2.75 -11.09 -9.74
N GLN A 196 -1.71 -11.58 -10.41
CA GLN A 196 -1.72 -11.94 -11.83
C GLN A 196 -1.52 -13.45 -12.01
N THR A 197 -2.19 -14.03 -13.01
CA THR A 197 -2.14 -15.46 -13.33
C THR A 197 -1.67 -15.70 -14.76
N GLY A 198 -1.16 -16.90 -15.07
CA GLY A 198 -0.48 -17.22 -16.34
C GLY A 198 -1.32 -17.97 -17.39
N PHE A 199 -2.64 -17.83 -17.38
CA PHE A 199 -3.53 -18.46 -18.37
C PHE A 199 -3.70 -17.60 -19.64
N LEU A 200 -4.54 -18.05 -20.59
CA LEU A 200 -4.97 -17.20 -21.70
C LEU A 200 -6.00 -16.19 -21.19
N GLU A 201 -5.65 -14.91 -21.23
CA GLU A 201 -6.58 -13.83 -20.87
C GLU A 201 -7.56 -13.62 -22.02
N ILE A 202 -8.85 -13.56 -21.69
CA ILE A 202 -9.92 -13.18 -22.62
C ILE A 202 -10.62 -11.92 -22.11
N HIS A 203 -11.19 -11.16 -23.05
CA HIS A 203 -11.99 -9.96 -22.74
C HIS A 203 -13.39 -10.13 -23.30
N THR A 204 -14.38 -10.19 -22.41
CA THR A 204 -15.77 -10.45 -22.79
C THR A 204 -16.60 -9.16 -22.72
N PRO A 205 -17.60 -9.00 -23.60
CA PRO A 205 -18.42 -7.80 -23.60
C PRO A 205 -19.21 -7.68 -22.29
N LYS A 206 -19.31 -6.45 -21.77
CA LYS A 206 -20.04 -6.14 -20.52
C LYS A 206 -21.44 -5.59 -20.76
N VAL A 207 -21.82 -5.40 -22.02
CA VAL A 207 -23.15 -4.94 -22.43
C VAL A 207 -23.81 -6.09 -23.19
N ASN A 208 -24.91 -6.60 -22.65
CA ASN A 208 -25.68 -7.70 -23.21
C ASN A 208 -27.05 -7.20 -23.68
N ALA A 209 -27.62 -7.85 -24.69
CA ALA A 209 -28.98 -7.54 -25.16
C ALA A 209 -30.08 -7.99 -24.17
N GLY A 210 -29.76 -8.88 -23.25
CA GLY A 210 -30.67 -9.38 -22.23
C GLY A 210 -29.92 -10.07 -21.09
N SER A 211 -30.63 -10.42 -20.02
CA SER A 211 -30.01 -11.11 -18.89
C SER A 211 -29.53 -12.50 -19.31
N SER A 212 -28.27 -12.81 -19.02
CA SER A 212 -27.68 -14.13 -19.25
C SER A 212 -28.17 -15.18 -18.24
N GLU A 213 -28.53 -14.75 -17.04
CA GLU A 213 -29.01 -15.59 -15.94
C GLU A 213 -30.40 -15.11 -15.52
N GLY A 214 -31.41 -15.97 -15.62
CA GLY A 214 -32.78 -15.63 -15.24
C GLY A 214 -32.92 -15.51 -13.72
N GLY A 215 -33.67 -14.51 -13.25
CA GLY A 215 -34.07 -14.40 -11.84
C GLY A 215 -33.23 -13.47 -10.96
N SER A 216 -32.22 -12.77 -11.50
CA SER A 216 -31.50 -11.71 -10.77
C SER A 216 -31.76 -10.32 -11.37
N ALA A 217 -31.66 -9.28 -10.52
CA ALA A 217 -31.81 -7.90 -10.92
C ALA A 217 -30.60 -7.47 -11.77
N VAL A 218 -30.85 -6.78 -12.89
CA VAL A 218 -29.79 -6.28 -13.79
C VAL A 218 -29.86 -4.76 -13.93
N PHE A 219 -28.71 -4.11 -14.14
CA PHE A 219 -28.67 -2.72 -14.56
C PHE A 219 -29.05 -2.62 -16.04
N GLY A 220 -30.22 -2.05 -16.31
CA GLY A 220 -30.67 -1.74 -17.67
C GLY A 220 -30.08 -0.42 -18.18
N LEU A 221 -29.80 -0.37 -19.49
CA LEU A 221 -29.40 0.83 -20.20
C LEU A 221 -30.10 0.89 -21.57
N ASP A 222 -30.32 2.12 -22.06
CA ASP A 222 -30.74 2.35 -23.44
C ASP A 222 -29.50 2.38 -24.35
N TYR A 223 -29.39 1.40 -25.24
CA TYR A 223 -28.31 1.27 -26.20
C TYR A 223 -28.82 1.61 -27.60
N LYS A 224 -28.81 2.91 -27.93
CA LYS A 224 -29.23 3.45 -29.23
C LYS A 224 -30.70 3.13 -29.56
N GLY A 225 -31.60 3.28 -28.59
CA GLY A 225 -33.03 2.97 -28.75
C GLY A 225 -33.35 1.48 -28.65
N GLN A 226 -32.40 0.65 -28.22
CA GLN A 226 -32.59 -0.76 -27.93
C GLN A 226 -32.27 -1.04 -26.46
N PRO A 227 -33.08 -1.84 -25.75
CA PRO A 227 -32.77 -2.21 -24.38
C PRO A 227 -31.50 -3.08 -24.35
N ALA A 228 -30.61 -2.77 -23.41
CA ALA A 228 -29.46 -3.59 -23.08
C ALA A 228 -29.28 -3.63 -21.56
N CYS A 229 -28.45 -4.54 -21.06
CA CYS A 229 -28.10 -4.64 -19.65
C CYS A 229 -26.60 -4.86 -19.44
N LEU A 230 -26.13 -4.49 -18.25
CA LEU A 230 -24.77 -4.80 -17.84
C LEU A 230 -24.66 -6.28 -17.43
N ALA A 231 -23.57 -6.92 -17.83
CA ALA A 231 -23.32 -8.33 -17.55
C ALA A 231 -23.05 -8.57 -16.06
N GLN A 232 -23.82 -9.45 -15.42
CA GLN A 232 -23.67 -9.76 -14.00
C GLN A 232 -22.51 -10.72 -13.69
N SER A 233 -22.11 -11.51 -14.68
CA SER A 233 -20.97 -12.40 -14.63
C SER A 233 -20.46 -12.59 -16.06
N PRO A 234 -19.15 -12.80 -16.27
CA PRO A 234 -18.62 -13.20 -17.57
C PRO A 234 -18.84 -14.70 -17.85
N GLN A 235 -19.59 -15.42 -17.01
CA GLN A 235 -19.65 -16.88 -17.00
C GLN A 235 -20.04 -17.48 -18.36
N LEU A 236 -21.09 -16.94 -18.99
CA LEU A 236 -21.58 -17.46 -20.27
C LEU A 236 -20.51 -17.34 -21.38
N TYR A 237 -19.82 -16.21 -21.46
CA TYR A 237 -18.79 -15.99 -22.48
C TYR A 237 -17.54 -16.84 -22.25
N LYS A 238 -17.16 -17.09 -20.99
CA LYS A 238 -16.08 -18.04 -20.67
C LYS A 238 -16.44 -19.45 -21.12
N GLN A 239 -17.67 -19.90 -20.87
CA GLN A 239 -18.14 -21.21 -21.34
C GLN A 239 -18.14 -21.30 -22.86
N MET A 240 -18.57 -20.24 -23.55
CA MET A 240 -18.46 -20.15 -25.01
C MET A 240 -17.00 -20.23 -25.48
N ALA A 241 -16.06 -19.61 -24.77
CA ALA A 241 -14.62 -19.71 -25.08
C ALA A 241 -14.11 -21.15 -24.95
N ILE A 242 -14.48 -21.88 -23.89
CA ILE A 242 -14.17 -23.31 -23.76
C ILE A 242 -14.75 -24.10 -24.94
N CYS A 243 -16.01 -23.83 -25.33
CA CYS A 243 -16.64 -24.45 -26.50
C CYS A 243 -15.96 -24.08 -27.83
N CYS A 244 -15.19 -23.00 -27.88
CA CYS A 244 -14.36 -22.59 -29.02
C CYS A 244 -12.93 -23.14 -28.93
N ASP A 245 -12.75 -24.30 -28.28
CA ASP A 245 -11.48 -24.98 -28.07
C ASP A 245 -10.42 -24.17 -27.29
N MET A 246 -10.82 -23.10 -26.60
CA MET A 246 -9.95 -22.36 -25.69
C MET A 246 -9.88 -23.10 -24.35
N ARG A 247 -9.04 -24.14 -24.29
CA ARG A 247 -8.97 -25.11 -23.19
C ARG A 247 -8.92 -24.53 -21.77
N GLN A 248 -8.26 -23.40 -21.59
CA GLN A 248 -8.12 -22.73 -20.28
C GLN A 248 -8.13 -21.23 -20.50
N VAL A 249 -9.08 -20.54 -19.88
CA VAL A 249 -9.24 -19.08 -20.01
C VAL A 249 -9.42 -18.45 -18.65
N PHE A 250 -8.98 -17.20 -18.53
CA PHE A 250 -9.29 -16.36 -17.39
C PHE A 250 -9.66 -14.96 -17.84
N GLU A 251 -10.38 -14.23 -17.00
CA GLU A 251 -10.72 -12.84 -17.23
C GLU A 251 -10.60 -12.04 -15.94
N VAL A 252 -10.00 -10.85 -16.04
CA VAL A 252 -10.05 -9.81 -15.00
C VAL A 252 -10.88 -8.66 -15.55
N GLY A 253 -12.03 -8.38 -14.94
CA GLY A 253 -12.93 -7.35 -15.47
C GLY A 253 -14.03 -6.92 -14.50
N SER A 254 -14.75 -5.86 -14.86
CA SER A 254 -15.87 -5.38 -14.06
C SER A 254 -17.03 -6.38 -14.05
N VAL A 255 -17.60 -6.56 -12.87
CA VAL A 255 -18.75 -7.39 -12.56
C VAL A 255 -19.80 -6.51 -11.90
N PHE A 256 -21.06 -6.64 -12.33
CA PHE A 256 -22.14 -5.76 -11.89
C PHE A 256 -23.21 -6.52 -11.10
N ARG A 257 -23.58 -6.02 -9.93
CA ARG A 257 -24.61 -6.57 -9.03
C ARG A 257 -25.68 -5.52 -8.79
N ALA A 258 -26.89 -5.75 -9.30
CA ALA A 258 -27.99 -4.80 -9.17
C ALA A 258 -28.94 -5.15 -8.01
N GLU A 259 -28.58 -6.14 -7.18
CA GLU A 259 -29.29 -6.43 -5.94
C GLU A 259 -29.21 -5.23 -4.98
N ASP A 260 -30.36 -4.84 -4.42
CA ASP A 260 -30.43 -3.74 -3.45
C ASP A 260 -29.90 -4.20 -2.08
N SER A 261 -28.57 -4.21 -1.96
CA SER A 261 -27.84 -4.65 -0.77
C SER A 261 -26.85 -3.60 -0.30
N PHE A 262 -27.19 -2.89 0.77
CA PHE A 262 -26.29 -1.92 1.40
C PHE A 262 -25.60 -2.52 2.62
N THR A 263 -24.50 -3.24 2.38
CA THR A 263 -23.67 -3.81 3.46
C THR A 263 -22.20 -3.47 3.26
N HIS A 264 -21.39 -3.57 4.32
CA HIS A 264 -19.94 -3.34 4.28
C HIS A 264 -19.15 -4.31 3.36
N ARG A 265 -19.80 -5.33 2.76
CA ARG A 265 -19.16 -6.35 1.92
C ARG A 265 -19.71 -6.41 0.50
N HIS A 266 -20.76 -5.67 0.18
CA HIS A 266 -21.42 -5.73 -1.12
C HIS A 266 -21.31 -4.38 -1.82
N LEU A 267 -20.87 -4.41 -3.07
CA LEU A 267 -20.81 -3.26 -3.97
C LEU A 267 -21.56 -3.61 -5.25
N CYS A 268 -22.13 -2.60 -5.90
CA CYS A 268 -22.81 -2.76 -7.18
C CYS A 268 -21.85 -3.01 -8.35
N GLU A 269 -20.58 -2.60 -8.21
CA GLU A 269 -19.51 -2.88 -9.16
C GLU A 269 -18.27 -3.33 -8.41
N PHE A 270 -17.62 -4.38 -8.90
CA PHE A 270 -16.33 -4.84 -8.42
C PHE A 270 -15.54 -5.50 -9.56
N VAL A 271 -14.23 -5.67 -9.36
CA VAL A 271 -13.38 -6.40 -10.31
C VAL A 271 -13.41 -7.88 -9.96
N GLY A 272 -13.95 -8.70 -10.88
CA GLY A 272 -13.93 -10.15 -10.80
C GLY A 272 -12.63 -10.72 -11.35
N LEU A 273 -12.14 -11.78 -10.71
CA LEU A 273 -11.14 -12.69 -11.27
C LEU A 273 -11.85 -14.01 -11.54
N ASP A 274 -12.02 -14.29 -12.81
CA ASP A 274 -12.81 -15.41 -13.28
C ASP A 274 -11.93 -16.40 -14.03
N VAL A 275 -12.09 -17.69 -13.77
CA VAL A 275 -11.40 -18.78 -14.48
C VAL A 275 -12.41 -19.77 -15.02
N GLU A 276 -12.09 -20.38 -16.15
CA GLU A 276 -12.81 -21.52 -16.73
C GLU A 276 -11.80 -22.46 -17.39
N MET A 277 -12.02 -23.77 -17.28
CA MET A 277 -11.15 -24.76 -17.91
C MET A 277 -11.94 -25.96 -18.44
N GLU A 278 -11.42 -26.55 -19.51
CA GLU A 278 -11.81 -27.86 -20.00
C GLU A 278 -11.51 -28.92 -18.92
N ILE A 279 -12.52 -29.74 -18.60
CA ILE A 279 -12.42 -30.85 -17.64
C ILE A 279 -12.27 -32.15 -18.44
N ARG A 280 -11.25 -32.96 -18.13
CA ARG A 280 -10.99 -34.19 -18.90
C ARG A 280 -11.68 -35.42 -18.32
N ARG A 281 -11.62 -35.60 -16.99
CA ARG A 281 -12.09 -36.80 -16.30
C ARG A 281 -13.08 -36.47 -15.21
N HIS A 282 -12.77 -35.48 -14.37
CA HIS A 282 -13.57 -35.17 -13.20
C HIS A 282 -13.45 -33.70 -12.81
N TYR A 283 -14.54 -33.09 -12.32
CA TYR A 283 -14.57 -31.68 -11.91
C TYR A 283 -13.62 -31.35 -10.75
N SER A 284 -13.07 -32.36 -10.08
CA SER A 284 -11.98 -32.13 -9.12
C SER A 284 -10.75 -31.50 -9.73
N GLU A 285 -10.52 -31.64 -11.05
CA GLU A 285 -9.41 -31.00 -11.75
C GLU A 285 -9.45 -29.46 -11.61
N ILE A 286 -10.62 -28.83 -11.78
CA ILE A 286 -10.76 -27.39 -11.56
C ILE A 286 -10.67 -27.02 -10.07
N MET A 287 -11.15 -27.90 -9.18
CA MET A 287 -10.98 -27.70 -7.73
C MET A 287 -9.50 -27.80 -7.31
N ASP A 288 -8.71 -28.65 -7.96
CA ASP A 288 -7.25 -28.78 -7.77
C ASP A 288 -6.58 -27.49 -8.24
N LEU A 289 -6.91 -27.02 -9.44
CA LEU A 289 -6.38 -25.77 -9.97
C LEU A 289 -6.66 -24.57 -9.04
N VAL A 290 -7.93 -24.35 -8.68
CA VAL A 290 -8.32 -23.25 -7.79
C VAL A 290 -7.72 -23.44 -6.39
N GLY A 291 -7.65 -24.68 -5.92
CA GLY A 291 -7.05 -25.03 -4.63
C GLY A 291 -5.54 -24.80 -4.56
N GLU A 292 -4.82 -24.83 -5.68
CA GLU A 292 -3.38 -24.54 -5.77
C GLU A 292 -3.13 -23.05 -6.02
N LEU A 293 -4.03 -22.38 -6.75
CA LEU A 293 -3.95 -20.96 -7.08
C LEU A 293 -3.88 -20.07 -5.82
N PHE A 294 -4.73 -20.33 -4.82
CA PHE A 294 -4.77 -19.53 -3.61
C PHE A 294 -3.47 -19.61 -2.77
N PRO A 295 -2.98 -20.80 -2.37
CA PRO A 295 -1.67 -20.92 -1.72
C PRO A 295 -0.54 -20.26 -2.52
N PHE A 296 -0.54 -20.39 -3.85
CA PHE A 296 0.44 -19.72 -4.70
C PHE A 296 0.36 -18.19 -4.57
N ILE A 297 -0.83 -17.60 -4.69
CA ILE A 297 -1.03 -16.15 -4.54
C ILE A 297 -0.59 -15.69 -3.14
N PHE A 298 -1.04 -16.37 -2.08
CA PHE A 298 -0.69 -15.97 -0.71
C PHE A 298 0.80 -16.03 -0.45
N THR A 299 1.46 -17.10 -0.90
CA THR A 299 2.92 -17.25 -0.80
C THR A 299 3.63 -16.12 -1.55
N LYS A 300 3.21 -15.82 -2.78
CA LYS A 300 3.83 -14.76 -3.60
C LYS A 300 3.62 -13.37 -3.01
N ILE A 301 2.48 -13.09 -2.39
CA ILE A 301 2.24 -11.83 -1.69
C ILE A 301 3.16 -11.71 -0.47
N GLU A 302 3.32 -12.75 0.33
CA GLU A 302 4.24 -12.72 1.47
C GLU A 302 5.71 -12.55 1.04
N GLU A 303 6.12 -13.17 -0.07
CA GLU A 303 7.47 -13.05 -0.63
C GLU A 303 7.73 -11.66 -1.25
N ARG A 304 6.77 -11.12 -2.02
CA ARG A 304 6.98 -9.90 -2.83
C ARG A 304 6.59 -8.60 -2.14
N CYS A 305 5.66 -8.65 -1.18
CA CYS A 305 5.07 -7.46 -0.57
C CYS A 305 5.26 -7.36 0.96
N PRO A 306 6.42 -7.72 1.54
CA PRO A 306 6.59 -7.65 3.00
C PRO A 306 6.45 -6.22 3.54
N LYS A 307 6.97 -5.22 2.81
CA LYS A 307 6.93 -3.79 3.19
C LYS A 307 5.50 -3.24 3.14
N GLU A 308 4.74 -3.60 2.12
CA GLU A 308 3.33 -3.24 1.97
C GLU A 308 2.49 -3.88 3.06
N LEU A 309 2.67 -5.18 3.34
CA LEU A 309 1.95 -5.88 4.40
C LEU A 309 2.20 -5.25 5.77
N GLU A 310 3.43 -4.82 6.05
CA GLU A 310 3.74 -4.09 7.29
C GLU A 310 3.04 -2.73 7.34
N SER A 311 3.04 -1.99 6.24
CA SER A 311 2.35 -0.71 6.11
C SER A 311 0.85 -0.83 6.39
N VAL A 312 0.20 -1.86 5.82
CA VAL A 312 -1.21 -2.16 6.10
C VAL A 312 -1.40 -2.56 7.57
N ARG A 313 -0.53 -3.43 8.11
CA ARG A 313 -0.64 -3.94 9.49
C ARG A 313 -0.52 -2.83 10.55
N LYS A 314 0.25 -1.78 10.28
CA LYS A 314 0.38 -0.60 11.17
C LYS A 314 -0.95 0.14 11.32
N GLN A 315 -1.69 0.32 10.23
CA GLN A 315 -2.96 1.05 10.26
C GLN A 315 -4.15 0.13 10.61
N TYR A 316 -4.13 -1.09 10.08
CA TYR A 316 -5.17 -2.10 10.23
C TYR A 316 -4.52 -3.40 10.76
N PRO A 317 -4.44 -3.60 12.09
CA PRO A 317 -3.80 -4.79 12.64
C PRO A 317 -4.50 -6.09 12.20
N PHE A 318 -3.76 -6.97 11.55
CA PHE A 318 -4.22 -8.30 11.15
C PHE A 318 -3.16 -9.37 11.45
N GLN A 319 -3.61 -10.60 11.65
CA GLN A 319 -2.72 -11.76 11.77
C GLN A 319 -2.34 -12.28 10.39
N SER A 320 -1.08 -12.69 10.21
CA SER A 320 -0.67 -13.36 8.97
C SER A 320 -1.58 -14.54 8.66
N LEU A 321 -1.93 -14.68 7.39
CA LEU A 321 -2.84 -15.71 6.92
C LEU A 321 -2.18 -17.08 7.11
N LYS A 322 -2.94 -18.04 7.65
CA LYS A 322 -2.47 -19.43 7.72
C LYS A 322 -3.20 -20.25 6.68
N PHE A 323 -2.45 -20.98 5.88
CA PHE A 323 -2.99 -21.88 4.89
C PHE A 323 -2.15 -23.14 4.85
N LEU A 324 -2.78 -24.25 4.48
CA LEU A 324 -2.10 -25.51 4.25
C LEU A 324 -1.50 -25.48 2.83
N PRO A 325 -0.33 -26.12 2.61
CA PRO A 325 0.21 -26.29 1.26
C PRO A 325 -0.78 -26.97 0.31
N GLN A 326 -1.55 -27.92 0.83
CA GLN A 326 -2.70 -28.51 0.16
C GLN A 326 -3.98 -27.96 0.77
N THR A 327 -4.80 -27.28 -0.05
CA THR A 327 -6.05 -26.65 0.41
C THR A 327 -6.99 -27.67 1.04
N LEU A 328 -7.48 -27.35 2.23
CA LEU A 328 -8.47 -28.16 2.94
C LEU A 328 -9.78 -28.22 2.15
N ARG A 329 -10.24 -29.44 1.89
CA ARG A 329 -11.53 -29.72 1.26
C ARG A 329 -12.46 -30.39 2.24
N LEU A 330 -13.63 -29.79 2.41
CA LEU A 330 -14.71 -30.34 3.20
C LEU A 330 -15.95 -30.42 2.31
N THR A 331 -16.61 -31.58 2.35
CA THR A 331 -17.95 -31.73 1.81
C THR A 331 -18.93 -30.90 2.64
N PHE A 332 -20.03 -30.49 2.03
CA PHE A 332 -21.10 -29.81 2.75
C PHE A 332 -21.61 -30.62 3.96
N ALA A 333 -21.71 -31.96 3.82
CA ALA A 333 -22.13 -32.85 4.89
C ALA A 333 -21.15 -32.86 6.08
N GLU A 334 -19.84 -32.91 5.82
CA GLU A 334 -18.81 -32.79 6.87
C GLU A 334 -18.90 -31.42 7.56
N GLY A 335 -19.10 -30.34 6.80
CA GLY A 335 -19.30 -29.00 7.35
C GLY A 335 -20.51 -28.90 8.28
N ILE A 336 -21.67 -29.43 7.87
CA ILE A 336 -22.87 -29.52 8.71
C ILE A 336 -22.59 -30.33 9.98
N GLN A 337 -21.89 -31.45 9.86
CA GLN A 337 -21.56 -32.30 11.00
C GLN A 337 -20.69 -31.56 12.02
N MET A 338 -19.65 -30.84 11.57
CA MET A 338 -18.81 -30.03 12.44
C MET A 338 -19.59 -28.93 13.17
N LEU A 339 -20.58 -28.31 12.51
CA LEU A 339 -21.44 -27.30 13.13
C LEU A 339 -22.36 -27.91 14.18
N LYS A 340 -22.95 -29.06 13.90
CA LYS A 340 -23.78 -29.80 14.86
C LYS A 340 -22.98 -30.22 16.09
N GLU A 341 -21.76 -30.72 15.90
CA GLU A 341 -20.85 -31.09 16.99
C GLU A 341 -20.46 -29.90 17.87
N ALA A 342 -20.42 -28.70 17.28
CA ALA A 342 -20.21 -27.47 18.01
C ALA A 342 -21.47 -26.89 18.69
N GLY A 343 -22.62 -27.53 18.53
CA GLY A 343 -23.89 -27.11 19.12
C GLY A 343 -24.60 -25.99 18.36
N GLU A 344 -24.28 -25.77 17.08
CA GLU A 344 -25.01 -24.83 16.22
C GLU A 344 -26.23 -25.55 15.60
N GLU A 345 -27.42 -24.93 15.67
CA GLU A 345 -28.59 -25.42 14.95
C GLU A 345 -28.45 -25.08 13.47
N VAL A 346 -28.43 -26.11 12.61
CA VAL A 346 -28.28 -25.94 11.17
C VAL A 346 -29.29 -26.79 10.43
N ASP A 347 -30.01 -26.16 9.50
CA ASP A 347 -30.84 -26.84 8.52
C ASP A 347 -29.93 -27.65 7.57
N PRO A 348 -30.11 -28.99 7.46
CA PRO A 348 -29.31 -29.84 6.58
C PRO A 348 -29.33 -29.46 5.10
N LEU A 349 -30.28 -28.65 4.63
CA LEU A 349 -30.35 -28.16 3.25
C LEU A 349 -30.38 -26.63 3.16
N GLY A 350 -30.31 -25.95 4.30
CA GLY A 350 -30.35 -24.50 4.39
C GLY A 350 -29.05 -23.86 3.90
N ASP A 351 -29.17 -22.88 3.01
CA ASP A 351 -28.02 -22.09 2.53
C ASP A 351 -27.55 -21.06 3.58
N GLN A 352 -28.46 -20.69 4.48
CA GLN A 352 -28.25 -19.61 5.44
C GLN A 352 -27.30 -20.07 6.56
N ASN A 353 -26.08 -19.52 6.52
CA ASN A 353 -25.07 -19.51 7.58
C ASN A 353 -24.04 -20.65 7.67
N LEU A 354 -23.88 -21.53 6.67
CA LEU A 354 -22.78 -22.51 6.75
C LEU A 354 -21.39 -21.83 6.73
N ARG A 355 -21.15 -20.90 5.79
CA ARG A 355 -19.87 -20.17 5.70
C ARG A 355 -19.59 -19.28 6.91
N GLY A 356 -20.62 -18.58 7.39
CA GLY A 356 -20.50 -17.67 8.55
C GLY A 356 -20.25 -18.44 9.84
N ASN A 357 -20.99 -19.51 10.07
CA ASN A 357 -20.88 -20.32 11.28
C ASN A 357 -19.63 -21.19 11.26
N LEU A 358 -19.25 -21.81 10.12
CA LEU A 358 -17.97 -22.53 10.02
C LEU A 358 -16.80 -21.57 10.17
N GLY A 359 -16.82 -20.43 9.48
CA GLY A 359 -15.78 -19.40 9.64
C GLY A 359 -15.63 -18.95 11.10
N SER A 360 -16.76 -18.72 11.79
CA SER A 360 -16.82 -18.42 13.22
C SER A 360 -16.34 -19.60 14.09
N LEU A 361 -16.65 -20.84 13.72
CA LEU A 361 -16.24 -22.04 14.43
C LEU A 361 -14.74 -22.25 14.37
N PHE A 362 -14.18 -22.18 13.15
CA PHE A 362 -12.75 -22.21 12.94
C PHE A 362 -12.10 -21.03 13.66
N TRP A 363 -12.66 -19.81 13.60
CA TRP A 363 -12.16 -18.65 14.34
C TRP A 363 -12.19 -18.80 15.88
N LYS A 364 -13.27 -19.36 16.45
CA LYS A 364 -13.47 -19.59 17.89
C LYS A 364 -12.55 -20.71 18.41
N SER A 365 -12.47 -21.83 17.70
CA SER A 365 -11.51 -22.92 17.95
C SER A 365 -10.06 -22.40 17.91
N THR A 366 -9.82 -21.43 17.02
CA THR A 366 -8.51 -20.82 16.82
C THR A 366 -8.23 -19.57 17.68
N ARG A 367 -8.94 -19.37 18.80
CA ARG A 367 -8.39 -18.58 19.94
C ARG A 367 -7.01 -19.09 20.42
N ARG A 368 -6.56 -20.25 19.90
CA ARG A 368 -5.17 -20.71 19.97
C ARG A 368 -4.40 -20.83 18.62
N SER A 369 -5.00 -20.68 17.42
CA SER A 369 -4.24 -20.72 16.14
C SER A 369 -5.01 -20.35 14.84
N SER A 370 -5.28 -19.07 14.59
CA SER A 370 -5.50 -18.39 13.28
C SER A 370 -6.37 -18.97 12.12
N THR A 371 -6.88 -18.05 11.29
CA THR A 371 -7.72 -18.22 10.08
C THR A 371 -7.19 -19.25 9.08
N CYS A 372 -8.05 -20.16 8.61
CA CYS A 372 -7.77 -21.16 7.57
C CYS A 372 -8.61 -20.87 6.32
N CYS A 373 -8.01 -20.95 5.12
CA CYS A 373 -8.75 -20.92 3.85
C CYS A 373 -9.47 -22.27 3.65
N ILE A 374 -10.80 -22.24 3.55
CA ILE A 374 -11.62 -23.45 3.43
C ILE A 374 -12.41 -23.38 2.11
N ALA A 375 -12.21 -24.38 1.26
CA ALA A 375 -13.09 -24.62 0.12
C ALA A 375 -14.24 -25.55 0.57
N ILE A 376 -15.46 -25.02 0.60
CA ILE A 376 -16.68 -25.78 0.89
C ILE A 376 -17.38 -26.07 -0.44
N HIS A 377 -17.53 -27.35 -0.78
CA HIS A 377 -18.27 -27.78 -1.97
C HIS A 377 -19.60 -28.43 -1.57
N ARG A 378 -20.65 -28.14 -2.35
CA ARG A 378 -21.96 -28.80 -2.23
C ARG A 378 -21.95 -30.15 -2.92
#